data_AF-A0A8T6M4Y1-F1
#
_entry.id   AF-A0A8T6M4Y1-F1
#
_cell.length_a   1.000
_cell.length_b   1.000
_cell.length_c   1.000
_cell.angle_alpha   90.00
_cell.angle_beta   90.00
_cell.angle_gamma   90.00
#
_symmetry.space_group_name_H-M   'P 1'
#
loop_
_entity.id
_entity.type
_entity.pdbx_description
1 polymer ?
#
loop_
_entity_poly.entity_id
_entity_poly.type
_entity_poly.pdbx_seq_one_letter_code
_entity_poly.pdbx_strand_id
1 'polypeptide(L)'
;MDKSLFEILPKKFTINYNNIKYVGGMAHLYSIPKTKLVKILKKTEDLDFITNMVIHQEKISKKLGEKGYNVPRVFGSFKIYHENKGIFLPGFVNEDMYFLKRMDSLYGFNFDYFFNLYKEILINLKKDGFVPGDFKKENILCDLNLKKIYLIDYDDWDYIKNEEKIITPRYNYLDNIFFKKI
;
A
#
# COMPACT_ATOMS: atom_id res chain seq x y z
N MET A 1 19.88 -7.03 -4.23
CA MET A 1 19.18 -6.25 -3.18
C MET A 1 19.68 -4.82 -3.28
N ASP A 2 18.78 -3.85 -3.47
CA ASP A 2 19.13 -2.43 -3.72
C ASP A 2 19.74 -1.81 -2.46
N LYS A 3 20.94 -1.23 -2.56
CA LYS A 3 21.69 -0.68 -1.41
C LYS A 3 21.00 0.55 -0.80
N SER A 4 20.12 1.22 -1.54
CA SER A 4 19.39 2.40 -1.09
C SER A 4 18.43 2.12 0.07
N LEU A 5 17.86 0.91 0.18
CA LEU A 5 16.96 0.55 1.29
C LEU A 5 17.64 0.54 2.68
N PHE A 6 18.92 0.17 2.73
CA PHE A 6 19.71 0.20 3.97
C PHE A 6 20.19 1.60 4.37
N GLU A 7 20.17 2.54 3.44
CA GLU A 7 20.35 3.97 3.73
C GLU A 7 19.05 4.59 4.25
N ILE A 8 17.90 4.01 3.89
CA ILE A 8 16.56 4.48 4.25
C ILE A 8 16.16 4.03 5.66
N LEU A 9 16.41 2.77 6.00
CA LEU A 9 16.19 2.25 7.34
C LEU A 9 17.52 2.27 8.08
N PRO A 10 17.63 2.93 9.25
CA PRO A 10 18.86 2.85 10.04
C PRO A 10 19.24 1.37 10.25
N LYS A 11 20.56 1.06 10.28
CA LYS A 11 21.08 -0.31 10.46
C LYS A 11 20.43 -1.08 11.62
N LYS A 12 19.87 -0.36 12.59
CA LYS A 12 18.88 -0.84 13.56
C LYS A 12 17.65 0.08 13.50
N PHE A 13 16.71 -0.18 12.60
CA PHE A 13 15.37 0.36 12.76
C PHE A 13 14.72 -0.51 13.82
N THR A 14 14.56 0.02 15.03
CA THR A 14 13.79 -0.61 16.08
C THR A 14 12.40 -0.01 16.03
N ILE A 15 11.37 -0.86 16.07
CA ILE A 15 9.98 -0.39 16.13
C ILE A 15 9.80 0.40 17.43
N ASN A 16 9.80 1.73 17.34
CA ASN A 16 9.46 2.60 18.45
C ASN A 16 7.98 3.00 18.33
N TYR A 17 7.15 2.44 19.20
CA TYR A 17 5.70 2.67 19.23
C TYR A 17 5.32 4.13 19.51
N ASN A 18 6.24 4.93 20.06
CA ASN A 18 6.02 6.37 20.28
C ASN A 18 6.03 7.19 18.98
N ASN A 19 6.47 6.62 17.85
CA ASN A 19 6.54 7.27 16.54
C ASN A 19 5.47 6.78 15.55
N ILE A 20 4.43 6.11 16.05
CA ILE A 20 3.31 5.69 15.20
C ILE A 20 2.50 6.94 14.81
N LYS A 21 2.39 7.20 13.51
CA LYS A 21 1.50 8.25 12.98
C LYS A 21 0.08 7.75 12.78
N TYR A 22 -0.10 6.49 12.41
CA TYR A 22 -1.41 5.93 12.15
C TYR A 22 -1.47 4.43 12.44
N VAL A 23 -2.61 4.01 12.99
CA VAL A 23 -2.90 2.64 13.37
C VAL A 23 -4.05 2.17 12.48
N GLY A 24 -3.74 1.51 11.37
CA GLY A 24 -4.74 0.87 10.52
C GLY A 24 -5.16 -0.49 11.07
N GLY A 25 -6.21 -1.09 10.50
CA GLY A 25 -6.64 -2.45 10.86
C GLY A 25 -5.54 -3.49 10.62
N MET A 26 -4.86 -3.41 9.48
CA MET A 26 -3.82 -4.37 9.08
C MET A 26 -2.37 -3.92 9.35
N ALA A 27 -2.13 -2.63 9.62
CA ALA A 27 -0.78 -2.08 9.66
C ALA A 27 -0.57 -0.98 10.71
N HIS A 28 0.67 -0.83 11.16
CA HIS A 28 1.15 0.39 11.81
C HIS A 28 1.94 1.22 10.79
N LEU A 29 1.68 2.52 10.73
CA LEU A 29 2.39 3.47 9.89
C LEU A 29 3.32 4.33 10.75
N TYR A 30 4.61 4.33 10.42
CA TYR A 30 5.66 5.10 11.06
C TYR A 30 6.22 6.11 10.07
N SER A 31 6.49 7.33 10.50
CA SER A 31 7.24 8.28 9.67
C SER A 31 8.72 8.24 10.05
N ILE A 32 9.60 8.16 9.05
CA ILE A 32 11.06 8.22 9.21
C ILE A 32 11.54 9.36 8.27
N PRO A 33 12.58 10.14 8.60
CA PRO A 33 12.63 11.60 8.44
C PRO A 33 11.90 12.17 7.20
N LYS A 34 10.90 13.01 7.50
CA LYS A 34 10.08 13.96 6.68
C LYS A 34 9.54 13.54 5.30
N THR A 35 10.05 12.51 4.65
CA THR A 35 9.70 12.15 3.26
C THR A 35 9.27 10.70 3.10
N LYS A 36 9.38 9.89 4.16
CA LYS A 36 9.16 8.45 4.07
C LYS A 36 8.18 7.97 5.14
N LEU A 37 7.29 7.10 4.69
CA LEU A 37 6.31 6.41 5.48
C LEU A 37 6.63 4.92 5.44
N VAL A 38 6.57 4.29 6.60
CA VAL A 38 6.88 2.88 6.79
C VAL A 38 5.64 2.17 7.28
N LYS A 39 5.12 1.27 6.45
CA LYS A 39 3.98 0.40 6.75
C LYS A 39 4.51 -0.94 7.25
N ILE A 40 4.23 -1.28 8.51
CA ILE A 40 4.53 -2.59 9.09
C ILE A 40 3.21 -3.32 9.33
N LEU A 41 3.04 -4.49 8.71
CA LEU A 41 1.81 -5.26 8.83
C LEU A 41 1.75 -5.98 10.19
N LYS A 42 0.58 -5.93 10.86
CA LYS A 42 0.40 -6.42 12.24
C LYS A 42 0.13 -7.91 12.34
N LYS A 43 -0.45 -8.52 11.29
CA LYS A 43 -1.07 -9.85 11.36
C LYS A 43 -0.03 -10.95 11.27
N THR A 44 -0.12 -11.93 12.17
CA THR A 44 0.93 -12.91 12.46
C THR A 44 0.57 -14.36 12.11
N GLU A 45 -0.53 -14.59 11.38
CA GLU A 45 -1.02 -15.96 11.16
C GLU A 45 -0.33 -16.66 9.97
N ASP A 46 0.15 -15.91 8.98
CA ASP A 46 0.97 -16.43 7.88
C ASP A 46 1.93 -15.35 7.35
N LEU A 47 3.20 -15.48 7.74
CA LEU A 47 4.24 -14.51 7.36
C LEU A 47 4.56 -14.55 5.87
N ASP A 48 4.39 -15.68 5.20
CA ASP A 48 4.66 -15.83 3.77
C ASP A 48 3.57 -15.14 2.96
N PHE A 49 2.30 -15.35 3.32
CA PHE A 49 1.18 -14.62 2.77
C PHE A 49 1.38 -13.10 2.90
N ILE A 50 1.69 -12.62 4.11
CA ILE A 50 1.86 -11.19 4.38
C ILE A 50 3.09 -10.62 3.63
N THR A 51 4.17 -11.39 3.51
CA THR A 51 5.33 -11.00 2.69
C THR A 51 4.93 -10.88 1.21
N ASN A 52 4.17 -11.83 0.69
CA ASN A 52 3.66 -11.78 -0.69
C ASN A 52 2.72 -10.60 -0.92
N MET A 53 1.89 -10.23 0.06
CA MET A 53 1.02 -9.04 0.01
C MET A 53 1.82 -7.73 -0.05
N VAL A 54 2.96 -7.64 0.64
CA VAL A 54 3.85 -6.48 0.57
C VAL A 54 4.51 -6.38 -0.81
N ILE A 55 5.03 -7.50 -1.33
CA ILE A 55 5.62 -7.58 -2.67
C ILE A 55 4.58 -7.23 -3.75
N HIS A 56 3.34 -7.69 -3.56
CA HIS A 56 2.21 -7.39 -4.43
C HIS A 56 1.91 -5.89 -4.47
N GLN A 57 1.75 -5.24 -3.32
CA GLN A 57 1.55 -3.78 -3.21
C GLN A 57 2.67 -3.00 -3.90
N GLU A 58 3.93 -3.44 -3.72
CA GLU A 58 5.08 -2.85 -4.41
C GLU A 58 4.93 -2.92 -5.94
N LYS A 59 4.56 -4.08 -6.47
CA LYS A 59 4.38 -4.29 -7.92
C LYS A 59 3.24 -3.45 -8.49
N ILE A 60 2.07 -3.46 -7.86
CA ILE A 60 0.92 -2.65 -8.31
C ILE A 60 1.26 -1.16 -8.28
N SER A 61 1.86 -0.68 -7.19
CA SER A 61 2.21 0.73 -7.07
C SER A 61 3.25 1.17 -8.11
N LYS A 62 4.26 0.34 -8.39
CA LYS A 62 5.21 0.60 -9.49
C LYS A 62 4.50 0.65 -10.84
N LYS A 63 3.60 -0.31 -11.10
CA LYS A 63 2.86 -0.38 -12.37
C LYS A 63 1.94 0.83 -12.58
N LEU A 64 1.28 1.30 -11.53
CA LEU A 64 0.50 2.54 -11.55
C LEU A 64 1.39 3.75 -11.88
N GLY A 65 2.56 3.84 -11.26
CA GLY A 65 3.54 4.89 -11.55
C GLY A 65 4.04 4.87 -13.00
N GLU A 66 4.34 3.70 -13.57
CA GLU A 66 4.71 3.53 -14.98
C GLU A 66 3.62 4.00 -15.95
N LYS A 67 2.35 3.89 -15.55
CA LYS A 67 1.19 4.35 -16.32
C LYS A 67 0.88 5.84 -16.12
N GLY A 68 1.66 6.54 -15.29
CA GLY A 68 1.50 7.97 -15.04
C GLY A 68 0.42 8.32 -14.01
N TYR A 69 -0.09 7.34 -13.25
CA TYR A 69 -0.97 7.64 -12.13
C TYR A 69 -0.19 8.26 -10.97
N ASN A 70 -0.83 9.18 -10.26
CA ASN A 70 -0.27 9.75 -9.03
C ASN A 70 -0.39 8.70 -7.91
N VAL A 71 0.74 8.19 -7.48
CA VAL A 71 0.88 7.22 -6.38
C VAL A 71 2.08 7.63 -5.52
N PRO A 72 2.07 7.39 -4.20
CA PRO A 72 3.26 7.59 -3.39
C PRO A 72 4.41 6.77 -3.96
N ARG A 73 5.59 7.39 -4.12
CA ARG A 73 6.76 6.66 -4.59
C ARG A 73 7.07 5.49 -3.65
N VAL A 74 7.32 4.32 -4.23
CA VAL A 74 7.78 3.15 -3.51
C VAL A 74 9.29 3.13 -3.45
N PHE A 75 9.84 3.00 -2.23
CA PHE A 75 11.27 2.77 -2.05
C PHE A 75 11.60 1.29 -1.93
N GLY A 76 10.65 0.48 -1.45
CA GLY A 76 10.67 -0.97 -1.55
C GLY A 76 10.20 -1.68 -0.29
N SER A 77 10.32 -3.00 -0.31
CA SER A 77 9.91 -3.89 0.76
C SER A 77 11.09 -4.40 1.61
N PHE A 78 10.81 -4.74 2.87
CA PHE A 78 11.81 -5.21 3.83
C PHE A 78 11.19 -6.14 4.86
N LYS A 79 12.04 -6.76 5.69
CA LYS A 79 11.65 -7.50 6.89
C LYS A 79 12.35 -6.88 8.10
N ILE A 80 11.64 -6.72 9.21
CA ILE A 80 12.17 -6.18 10.48
C ILE A 80 11.92 -7.17 11.61
N TYR A 81 12.93 -7.40 12.44
CA TYR A 81 12.79 -8.26 13.61
C TYR A 81 11.97 -7.58 14.71
N HIS A 82 10.93 -8.26 15.18
CA HIS A 82 10.09 -7.81 16.29
C HIS A 82 10.44 -8.60 17.55
N GLU A 83 11.29 -8.03 18.40
CA GLU A 83 11.89 -8.68 19.57
C GLU A 83 10.85 -9.37 20.46
N ASN A 84 9.79 -8.67 20.88
CA ASN A 84 8.76 -9.23 21.77
C ASN A 84 7.97 -10.41 21.19
N LYS A 85 7.98 -10.59 19.86
CA LYS A 85 7.28 -11.68 19.18
C LYS A 85 8.24 -12.74 18.66
N GLY A 86 9.56 -12.48 18.68
CA GLY A 86 10.57 -13.38 18.12
C GLY A 86 10.45 -13.62 16.60
N ILE A 87 9.72 -12.77 15.86
CA ILE A 87 9.44 -12.97 14.43
C ILE A 87 9.92 -11.79 13.59
N PHE A 88 10.20 -12.05 12.31
CA PHE A 88 10.40 -11.00 11.31
C PHE A 88 9.06 -10.57 10.72
N LEU A 89 8.71 -9.30 10.88
CA LEU A 89 7.54 -8.71 10.26
C LEU A 89 7.89 -8.11 8.90
N PRO A 90 7.14 -8.41 7.84
CA PRO A 90 7.31 -7.72 6.57
C PRO A 90 6.80 -6.29 6.66
N GLY A 91 7.47 -5.41 5.94
CA GLY A 91 7.14 -3.99 5.86
C GLY A 91 7.47 -3.40 4.51
N PHE A 92 6.95 -2.21 4.29
CA PHE A 92 7.02 -1.49 3.03
C PHE A 92 7.32 -0.02 3.29
N VAL A 93 8.23 0.56 2.50
CA VAL A 93 8.56 1.99 2.58
C VAL A 93 8.07 2.71 1.34
N ASN A 94 7.27 3.75 1.56
CA ASN A 94 6.79 4.64 0.53
C ASN A 94 6.98 6.12 0.91
N GLU A 95 6.68 7.00 -0.02
CA GLU A 95 6.66 8.44 0.19
C GLU A 95 5.62 8.84 1.26
N ASP A 96 6.02 9.74 2.15
CA ASP A 96 5.12 10.27 3.19
C ASP A 96 4.22 11.35 2.60
N MET A 97 2.96 10.98 2.34
CA MET A 97 1.92 11.87 1.82
C MET A 97 1.02 12.44 2.93
N TYR A 98 1.46 12.43 4.19
CA TYR A 98 0.68 12.87 5.37
C TYR A 98 0.09 14.28 5.28
N PHE A 99 0.72 15.18 4.50
CA PHE A 99 0.24 16.55 4.33
C PHE A 99 -0.99 16.65 3.42
N LEU A 100 -1.33 15.59 2.68
CA LEU A 100 -2.51 15.52 1.84
C LEU A 100 -3.77 15.20 2.65
N LYS A 101 -4.93 15.64 2.15
CA LYS A 101 -6.23 15.36 2.78
C LYS A 101 -6.82 14.07 2.22
N ARG A 102 -7.46 13.26 3.05
CA ARG A 102 -8.25 12.13 2.53
C ARG A 102 -9.54 12.63 1.91
N MET A 103 -9.99 11.99 0.84
CA MET A 103 -11.16 12.43 0.09
C MET A 103 -12.47 12.35 0.90
N ASP A 104 -12.59 11.37 1.80
CA ASP A 104 -13.72 11.21 2.74
C ASP A 104 -13.82 12.37 3.76
N SER A 105 -12.75 13.12 3.98
CA SER A 105 -12.71 14.29 4.86
C SER A 105 -13.03 15.61 4.15
N LEU A 106 -13.27 15.58 2.83
CA LEU A 106 -13.62 16.77 2.05
C LEU A 106 -15.12 17.06 2.12
N TYR A 107 -15.47 18.35 2.15
CA TYR A 107 -16.85 18.82 2.14
C TYR A 107 -17.03 19.94 1.11
N GLY A 108 -18.26 20.09 0.61
CA GLY A 108 -18.66 21.16 -0.31
C GLY A 108 -17.98 21.07 -1.69
N PHE A 109 -17.71 22.23 -2.31
CA PHE A 109 -17.19 22.34 -3.68
C PHE A 109 -15.90 21.53 -3.95
N ASN A 110 -15.03 21.41 -2.94
CA ASN A 110 -13.82 20.60 -3.06
C ASN A 110 -14.16 19.11 -3.28
N PHE A 111 -15.17 18.59 -2.60
CA PHE A 111 -15.56 17.19 -2.73
C PHE A 111 -16.04 16.88 -4.16
N ASP A 112 -16.93 17.70 -4.73
CA ASP A 112 -17.48 17.47 -6.06
C ASP A 112 -16.39 17.47 -7.15
N TYR A 113 -15.44 18.41 -7.05
CA TYR A 113 -14.30 18.48 -7.96
C TYR A 113 -13.47 17.18 -7.93
N PHE A 114 -13.03 16.76 -6.74
CA PHE A 114 -12.21 15.56 -6.60
C PHE A 114 -12.99 14.28 -6.90
N PHE A 115 -14.31 14.28 -6.70
CA PHE A 115 -15.17 13.15 -7.04
C PHE A 115 -15.31 12.95 -8.54
N ASN A 116 -15.35 14.02 -9.33
CA ASN A 116 -15.32 13.92 -10.78
C ASN A 116 -13.97 13.41 -11.28
N LEU A 117 -12.86 13.94 -10.75
CA LEU A 117 -11.51 13.46 -11.08
C LEU A 117 -11.33 11.96 -10.72
N TYR A 118 -11.87 11.54 -9.57
CA TYR A 118 -11.88 10.15 -9.14
C TYR A 118 -12.62 9.23 -10.13
N LYS A 119 -13.78 9.64 -10.65
CA LYS A 119 -14.53 8.88 -11.66
C LYS A 119 -13.75 8.72 -12.97
N GLU A 120 -13.10 9.78 -13.44
CA GLU A 120 -12.28 9.73 -14.65
C GLU A 120 -11.12 8.75 -14.50
N ILE A 121 -10.45 8.80 -13.35
CA ILE A 121 -9.34 7.88 -13.04
C ILE A 121 -9.83 6.43 -13.00
N LEU A 122 -11.00 6.15 -12.43
CA LEU A 122 -11.56 4.79 -12.41
C LEU A 122 -11.78 4.23 -13.83
N ILE A 123 -12.29 5.05 -14.75
CA ILE A 123 -12.47 4.66 -16.16
C ILE A 123 -11.12 4.33 -16.80
N ASN A 124 -10.10 5.17 -16.55
CA ASN A 124 -8.77 4.96 -17.10
C ASN A 124 -8.09 3.72 -16.51
N LEU A 125 -8.20 3.50 -15.20
CA LEU A 125 -7.66 2.33 -14.51
C LEU A 125 -8.17 1.03 -15.16
N LYS A 126 -9.47 0.95 -15.42
CA LYS A 126 -10.08 -0.21 -16.09
C LYS A 126 -9.56 -0.40 -17.52
N LYS A 127 -9.42 0.68 -18.30
CA LYS A 127 -8.82 0.63 -19.65
C LYS A 127 -7.36 0.17 -19.62
N ASP A 128 -6.67 0.48 -18.53
CA ASP A 128 -5.29 0.06 -18.30
C ASP A 128 -5.13 -1.31 -17.65
N GLY A 129 -6.23 -2.02 -17.39
CA GLY A 129 -6.23 -3.39 -16.89
C GLY A 129 -6.11 -3.50 -15.38
N PHE A 130 -6.19 -2.39 -14.64
CA PHE A 130 -6.27 -2.44 -13.19
C PHE A 130 -7.68 -2.82 -12.74
N VAL A 131 -7.74 -3.69 -11.74
CA VAL A 131 -8.98 -4.12 -11.07
C VAL A 131 -8.80 -3.84 -9.58
N PRO A 132 -9.24 -2.66 -9.11
CA PRO A 132 -9.18 -2.32 -7.69
C PRO A 132 -10.17 -3.15 -6.85
N GLY A 133 -9.70 -3.86 -5.81
CA GLY A 133 -10.56 -4.60 -4.88
C GLY A 133 -11.07 -3.78 -3.69
N ASP A 134 -10.27 -2.84 -3.17
CA ASP A 134 -10.66 -1.91 -2.09
C ASP A 134 -10.60 -0.44 -2.56
N PHE A 135 -11.41 -0.09 -3.57
CA PHE A 135 -11.45 1.26 -4.12
C PHE A 135 -12.53 2.11 -3.45
N LYS A 136 -12.12 2.80 -2.38
CA LYS A 136 -12.98 3.66 -1.56
C LYS A 136 -12.32 5.01 -1.29
N LYS A 137 -13.11 6.00 -0.87
CA LYS A 137 -12.67 7.41 -0.70
C LYS A 137 -11.54 7.55 0.34
N GLU A 138 -11.50 6.66 1.31
CA GLU A 138 -10.50 6.55 2.37
C GLU A 138 -9.11 6.22 1.81
N ASN A 139 -9.07 5.58 0.64
CA ASN A 139 -7.85 5.17 -0.08
C ASN A 139 -7.48 6.18 -1.18
N ILE A 140 -8.02 7.40 -1.10
CA ILE A 140 -7.73 8.51 -2.01
C ILE A 140 -7.23 9.70 -1.19
N LEU A 141 -6.02 10.17 -1.51
CA LEU A 141 -5.47 11.41 -0.98
C LEU A 141 -5.64 12.53 -2.01
N CYS A 142 -5.94 13.73 -1.56
CA CYS A 142 -6.19 14.90 -2.37
C CYS A 142 -5.16 15.99 -2.03
N ASP A 143 -4.48 16.48 -3.07
CA ASP A 143 -3.68 17.69 -3.03
C ASP A 143 -4.55 18.86 -3.49
N LEU A 144 -4.97 19.68 -2.52
CA LEU A 144 -5.85 20.81 -2.76
C LEU A 144 -5.17 21.93 -3.56
N ASN A 145 -3.84 22.05 -3.47
CA ASN A 145 -3.08 23.09 -4.15
C ASN A 145 -2.85 22.71 -5.61
N LEU A 146 -2.39 21.48 -5.84
CA LEU A 146 -2.13 20.97 -7.19
C LEU A 146 -3.37 20.44 -7.90
N LYS A 147 -4.50 20.35 -7.19
CA LYS A 147 -5.77 19.77 -7.67
C LYS A 147 -5.58 18.36 -8.24
N LYS A 148 -4.81 17.54 -7.53
CA LYS A 148 -4.51 16.14 -7.90
C LYS A 148 -5.07 15.17 -6.86
N ILE A 149 -5.44 13.97 -7.30
CA ILE A 149 -5.62 12.84 -6.39
C ILE A 149 -4.43 11.90 -6.48
N TYR A 150 -4.12 11.24 -5.36
CA TYR A 150 -3.15 10.18 -5.24
C TYR A 150 -3.88 8.93 -4.74
N LEU A 151 -3.61 7.81 -5.41
CA LEU A 151 -4.13 6.51 -5.02
C LEU A 151 -3.25 5.98 -3.87
N ILE A 152 -3.83 5.27 -2.91
CA ILE A 152 -3.09 4.56 -1.86
C ILE A 152 -3.77 3.21 -1.56
N ASP A 153 -3.09 2.37 -0.77
CA ASP A 153 -3.59 1.06 -0.31
C ASP A 153 -4.01 0.10 -1.45
N TYR A 154 -3.02 -0.60 -1.99
CA TYR A 154 -3.15 -1.47 -3.17
C TYR A 154 -3.11 -2.96 -2.83
N ASP A 155 -3.39 -3.31 -1.58
CA ASP A 155 -3.27 -4.67 -1.08
C ASP A 155 -4.21 -5.63 -1.81
N ASP A 156 -5.40 -5.18 -2.16
CA ASP A 156 -6.40 -5.98 -2.90
C ASP A 156 -6.57 -5.54 -4.36
N TRP A 157 -5.51 -5.08 -5.03
CA TRP A 157 -5.61 -4.66 -6.44
C TRP A 157 -5.00 -5.69 -7.38
N ASP A 158 -5.70 -6.02 -8.46
CA ASP A 158 -5.14 -6.81 -9.55
C ASP A 158 -4.74 -5.91 -10.74
N TYR A 159 -3.80 -6.39 -11.56
CA TYR A 159 -3.52 -5.86 -12.88
C TYR A 159 -3.53 -7.00 -13.90
N ILE A 160 -4.36 -6.87 -14.93
CA ILE A 160 -4.56 -7.86 -15.98
C ILE A 160 -4.66 -7.11 -17.31
N LYS A 161 -3.59 -7.16 -18.13
CA LYS A 161 -3.60 -6.57 -19.48
C LYS A 161 -2.76 -7.43 -20.41
N ASN A 162 -3.40 -7.93 -21.48
CA ASN A 162 -2.79 -8.90 -22.41
C ASN A 162 -2.27 -10.13 -21.65
N GLU A 163 -0.98 -10.45 -21.79
CA GLU A 163 -0.31 -11.57 -21.11
C GLU A 163 0.23 -11.20 -19.72
N GLU A 164 0.31 -9.91 -19.39
CA GLU A 164 0.86 -9.44 -18.12
C GLU A 164 -0.19 -9.49 -17.01
N LYS A 165 0.16 -10.15 -15.89
CA LYS A 165 -0.72 -10.32 -14.73
C LYS A 165 0.03 -10.08 -13.43
N ILE A 166 -0.58 -9.29 -12.55
CA ILE A 166 -0.20 -9.13 -11.15
C ILE A 166 -1.48 -9.40 -10.36
N ILE A 167 -1.55 -10.57 -9.71
CA ILE A 167 -2.76 -11.03 -9.03
C ILE A 167 -2.52 -11.03 -7.52
N THR A 168 -3.49 -10.50 -6.80
CA THR A 168 -3.53 -10.44 -5.35
C THR A 168 -3.37 -11.85 -4.78
N PRO A 169 -2.37 -12.08 -3.90
CA PRO A 169 -2.26 -13.32 -3.17
C PRO A 169 -3.57 -13.58 -2.42
N ARG A 170 -4.24 -14.70 -2.72
CA ARG A 170 -5.44 -15.11 -1.98
C ARG A 170 -5.02 -16.05 -0.87
N TYR A 171 -5.58 -15.85 0.31
CA TYR A 171 -5.36 -16.77 1.42
C TYR A 171 -6.03 -18.10 1.03
N ASN A 172 -5.22 -19.14 0.79
CA ASN A 172 -5.69 -20.49 0.49
C ASN A 172 -6.26 -21.19 1.73
N TYR A 173 -7.23 -20.56 2.42
CA TYR A 173 -7.96 -21.21 3.50
C TYR A 173 -8.78 -22.41 2.96
N LEU A 174 -9.16 -22.37 1.67
CA LEU A 174 -9.94 -23.43 1.03
C LEU A 174 -9.09 -24.63 0.58
N ASP A 175 -7.86 -24.44 0.10
CA ASP A 175 -7.02 -25.58 -0.31
C ASP A 175 -6.58 -26.44 0.89
N ASN A 176 -6.38 -25.82 2.07
CA ASN A 176 -6.00 -26.56 3.28
C ASN A 176 -7.15 -27.37 3.94
N ILE A 177 -8.41 -27.08 3.61
CA ILE A 177 -9.56 -27.86 4.09
C ILE A 177 -9.82 -29.05 3.16
N PHE A 178 -9.61 -28.90 1.86
CA PHE A 178 -9.89 -29.97 0.89
C PHE A 178 -8.79 -31.05 0.82
N PHE A 179 -7.51 -30.72 1.05
CA PHE A 179 -6.43 -31.72 0.98
C PHE A 179 -6.07 -32.40 2.31
N LYS A 180 -6.72 -32.04 3.43
CA LYS A 180 -6.61 -32.79 4.70
C LYS A 180 -7.64 -33.92 4.85
N LYS A 181 -8.46 -34.17 3.83
CA LYS A 181 -9.44 -35.27 3.76
C LYS A 181 -9.40 -36.03 2.42
N ILE A 182 -8.20 -36.33 1.93
CA ILE A 182 -7.98 -37.44 0.98
C ILE A 182 -6.84 -38.29 1.54
#